data_AF-D3G1N3-F1
#
_entry.id   AF-D3G1N3-F1
#
_cell.length_a   1.000
_cell.length_b   1.000
_cell.length_c   1.000
_cell.angle_alpha   90.00
_cell.angle_beta   90.00
_cell.angle_gamma   90.00
#
_symmetry.space_group_name_H-M   'P 1'
#
loop_
_entity.id
_entity.type
_entity.pdbx_description
1 polymer ?
#
loop_
_entity_poly.entity_id
_entity_poly.type
_entity_poly.pdbx_seq_one_letter_code
_entity_poly.pdbx_strand_id
1 'polypeptide(L)'
;MKRLIIIGVTASILLMGCGSGNNDGVKESQEKVQAALAKQDYATAYETLRAVYDRGELGPEGIDMLIEIEEEYINQSYNKGLAAFEEKDFNSSVEHLSVVVKYSDDEEIAEVLAQAKYLEKEQENFNVYLITFKEMLDESNILLKRFNRLLDDLATGDISTDLFAKHIQEIIPQSNMIINSLDHHVYDVDPELLALHKEMISLINNQHELFIISLDMKSDNRATLMRELRREYVAIKQEQANRIVAMKIFAGERTLTMNVDLDETLRDIEADKPSELPE
;
A
#
# COMPACT_ATOMS: atom_id res chain seq x y z
N MET A 1 10.90 -34.95 -11.97
CA MET A 1 10.58 -36.03 -10.99
C MET A 1 11.28 -35.66 -9.69
N LYS A 2 10.64 -34.87 -8.81
CA LYS A 2 11.23 -34.46 -7.53
C LYS A 2 11.31 -35.70 -6.65
N ARG A 3 12.52 -36.16 -6.34
CA ARG A 3 12.73 -37.18 -5.31
C ARG A 3 12.29 -36.53 -4.01
N LEU A 4 11.18 -37.00 -3.45
CA LEU A 4 10.89 -36.77 -2.03
C LEU A 4 12.01 -37.51 -1.30
N ILE A 5 13.13 -36.83 -1.03
CA ILE A 5 14.14 -37.35 -0.14
C ILE A 5 13.45 -37.34 1.21
N ILE A 6 12.86 -38.48 1.58
CA ILE A 6 12.58 -38.77 2.97
C ILE A 6 13.97 -38.78 3.58
N ILE A 7 14.37 -37.62 4.11
CA ILE A 7 15.50 -37.47 4.99
C ILE A 7 15.13 -38.33 6.21
N GLY A 8 15.37 -39.63 6.08
CA GLY A 8 15.24 -40.63 7.13
C GLY A 8 16.40 -40.46 8.09
N VAL A 9 16.61 -39.24 8.56
CA VAL A 9 17.64 -38.91 9.52
C VAL A 9 17.07 -39.27 10.87
N THR A 10 17.34 -40.50 11.29
CA THR A 10 17.53 -40.75 12.71
C THR A 10 18.73 -39.90 13.14
N ALA A 11 18.47 -38.67 13.59
CA ALA A 11 19.44 -37.66 14.05
C ALA A 11 20.16 -38.08 15.35
N SER A 12 20.51 -39.36 15.48
CA SER A 12 21.13 -39.96 16.66
C SER A 12 22.65 -39.92 16.63
N ILE A 13 23.27 -39.45 15.54
CA ILE A 13 24.74 -39.38 15.40
C ILE A 13 25.08 -38.05 14.76
N LEU A 14 25.44 -37.04 15.55
CA LEU A 14 25.71 -35.69 15.02
C LEU A 14 26.85 -34.96 15.73
N LEU A 15 27.19 -35.32 16.96
CA LEU A 15 28.00 -34.45 17.83
C LEU A 15 29.03 -35.29 18.62
N MET A 16 30.09 -35.75 17.96
CA MET A 16 31.29 -36.30 18.60
C MET A 16 32.40 -35.24 18.67
N GLY A 17 32.14 -34.12 19.34
CA GLY A 17 33.19 -33.17 19.72
C GLY A 17 33.86 -33.63 21.01
N CYS A 18 35.14 -33.99 20.97
CA CYS A 18 35.96 -34.42 22.13
C CYS A 18 36.27 -33.30 23.15
N GLY A 19 35.38 -32.33 23.37
CA GLY A 19 35.54 -31.23 24.33
C GLY A 19 34.69 -31.44 25.58
N SER A 20 35.31 -31.48 26.75
CA SER A 20 34.65 -31.73 28.05
C SER A 20 33.83 -30.53 28.58
N GLY A 21 33.19 -29.75 27.71
CA GLY A 21 32.47 -28.52 28.09
C GLY A 21 31.08 -28.45 27.46
N ASN A 22 30.05 -28.42 28.30
CA ASN A 22 28.66 -28.07 28.01
C ASN A 22 27.87 -28.94 27.01
N ASN A 23 27.62 -30.20 27.39
CA ASN A 23 26.80 -31.17 26.65
C ASN A 23 25.31 -30.76 26.51
N ASP A 24 24.82 -29.86 27.37
CA ASP A 24 23.40 -29.49 27.42
C ASP A 24 22.96 -28.61 26.23
N GLY A 25 23.77 -27.63 25.82
CA GLY A 25 23.44 -26.73 24.69
C GLY A 25 23.51 -27.41 23.32
N VAL A 26 24.39 -28.40 23.19
CA VAL A 26 24.54 -29.27 22.02
C VAL A 26 23.28 -30.12 21.84
N LYS A 27 22.79 -30.73 22.93
CA LYS A 27 21.55 -31.51 22.93
C LYS A 27 20.32 -30.67 22.62
N GLU A 28 20.23 -29.47 23.20
CA GLU A 28 19.14 -28.52 22.93
C GLU A 28 19.09 -28.13 21.44
N SER A 29 20.25 -27.83 20.84
CA SER A 29 20.34 -27.51 19.41
C SER A 29 19.86 -28.69 18.54
N GLN A 30 20.17 -29.92 18.95
CA GLN A 30 19.76 -31.14 18.25
C GLN A 30 18.24 -31.36 18.31
N GLU A 31 17.63 -31.19 19.49
CA GLU A 31 16.18 -31.26 19.67
C GLU A 31 15.46 -30.17 18.87
N LYS A 32 16.01 -28.95 18.83
CA LYS A 32 15.48 -27.84 18.05
C LYS A 32 15.53 -28.11 16.55
N VAL A 33 16.65 -28.63 16.02
CA VAL A 33 16.77 -29.02 14.61
C VAL A 33 15.76 -30.11 14.25
N GLN A 34 15.64 -31.15 15.08
CA GLN A 34 14.65 -32.21 14.85
C GLN A 34 13.21 -31.67 14.83
N ALA A 35 12.88 -30.79 15.78
CA ALA A 35 11.56 -30.17 15.85
C ALA A 35 11.27 -29.27 14.63
N ALA A 36 12.28 -28.55 14.12
CA ALA A 36 12.16 -27.73 12.93
C ALA A 36 11.97 -28.58 11.66
N LEU A 37 12.79 -29.62 11.48
CA LEU A 37 12.66 -30.54 10.34
C LEU A 37 11.33 -31.29 10.32
N ALA A 38 10.80 -31.68 11.50
CA ALA A 38 9.47 -32.29 11.60
C ALA A 38 8.35 -31.37 11.10
N LYS A 39 8.58 -30.05 11.07
CA LYS A 39 7.66 -29.03 10.55
C LYS A 39 8.05 -28.51 9.16
N GLN A 40 9.08 -29.08 8.52
CA GLN A 40 9.66 -28.58 7.27
C GLN A 40 10.12 -27.12 7.36
N ASP A 41 10.55 -26.69 8.55
CA ASP A 41 11.13 -25.38 8.82
C ASP A 41 12.65 -25.44 8.64
N TYR A 42 13.07 -25.48 7.37
CA TYR A 42 14.47 -25.60 6.99
C TYR A 42 15.29 -24.36 7.38
N ALA A 43 14.67 -23.18 7.45
CA ALA A 43 15.32 -21.95 7.91
C ALA A 43 15.79 -22.10 9.37
N THR A 44 14.88 -22.46 10.28
CA THR A 44 15.21 -22.66 11.70
C THR A 44 16.23 -23.78 11.88
N ALA A 45 16.10 -24.88 11.11
CA ALA A 45 17.05 -26.00 11.16
C ALA A 45 18.45 -25.57 10.71
N TYR A 46 18.55 -24.87 9.57
CA TYR A 46 19.81 -24.35 9.02
C TYR A 46 20.50 -23.40 10.00
N GLU A 47 19.80 -22.37 10.48
CA GLU A 47 20.37 -21.38 11.40
C GLU A 47 20.86 -22.01 12.70
N THR A 48 20.12 -23.00 13.21
CA THR A 48 20.50 -23.71 14.43
C THR A 48 21.76 -24.55 14.21
N LEU A 49 21.85 -25.32 13.11
CA LEU A 49 23.07 -26.09 12.80
C LEU A 49 24.26 -25.18 12.47
N ARG A 50 24.03 -24.08 11.75
CA ARG A 50 25.08 -23.12 11.41
C ARG A 50 25.68 -22.49 12.66
N ALA A 51 24.86 -22.13 13.64
CA ALA A 51 25.34 -21.63 14.92
C ALA A 51 26.21 -22.65 15.68
N VAL A 52 25.90 -23.95 15.59
CA VAL A 52 26.71 -25.04 16.17
C VAL A 52 28.04 -25.19 15.40
N TYR A 53 27.99 -25.13 14.08
CA TYR A 53 29.17 -25.15 13.21
C TYR A 53 30.13 -23.99 13.51
N ASP A 54 29.62 -22.77 13.62
CA ASP A 54 30.42 -21.57 13.88
C ASP A 54 31.11 -21.61 15.26
N ARG A 55 30.60 -22.40 16.21
CA ARG A 55 31.26 -22.69 17.50
C ARG A 55 32.31 -23.80 17.44
N GLY A 56 32.45 -24.49 16.31
CA GLY A 56 33.35 -25.63 16.14
C GLY A 56 32.86 -26.91 16.84
N GLU A 57 31.56 -26.98 17.15
CA GLU A 57 30.96 -28.11 17.88
C GLU A 57 30.36 -29.17 16.95
N LEU A 58 30.26 -28.89 15.64
CA LEU A 58 29.63 -29.76 14.66
C LEU A 58 30.62 -30.80 14.12
N GLY A 59 30.27 -32.09 14.24
CA GLY A 59 31.07 -33.19 13.70
C GLY A 59 30.91 -33.37 12.18
N PRO A 60 31.68 -34.26 11.53
CA PRO A 60 31.61 -34.50 10.08
C PRO A 60 30.21 -34.80 9.56
N GLU A 61 29.47 -35.69 10.22
CA GLU A 61 28.09 -36.03 9.85
C GLU A 61 27.14 -34.84 9.98
N GLY A 62 27.44 -33.91 10.89
CA GLY A 62 26.69 -32.68 11.04
C GLY A 62 27.00 -31.64 9.99
N ILE A 63 28.24 -31.60 9.51
CA ILE A 63 28.62 -30.78 8.37
C ILE A 63 27.88 -31.25 7.12
N ASP A 64 27.82 -32.57 6.87
CA ASP A 64 27.06 -33.13 5.74
C ASP A 64 25.57 -32.76 5.85
N MET A 65 24.98 -32.91 7.04
CA MET A 65 23.59 -32.51 7.28
C MET A 65 23.36 -31.00 7.11
N LEU A 66 24.31 -30.17 7.54
CA LEU A 66 24.23 -28.73 7.36
C LEU A 66 24.19 -28.37 5.86
N ILE A 67 25.00 -29.03 5.03
CA ILE A 67 25.01 -28.85 3.57
C ILE A 67 23.67 -29.27 2.96
N GLU A 68 23.14 -30.46 3.33
CA GLU A 68 21.84 -30.92 2.83
C GLU A 68 20.69 -29.97 3.22
N ILE A 69 20.69 -29.48 4.46
CA ILE A 69 19.66 -28.55 4.95
C ILE A 69 19.82 -27.17 4.30
N GLU A 70 21.04 -26.74 4.00
CA GLU A 70 21.30 -25.51 3.24
C GLU A 70 20.65 -25.57 1.85
N GLU A 71 20.87 -26.66 1.11
CA GLU A 71 20.27 -26.87 -0.21
C GLU A 71 18.73 -26.84 -0.15
N GLU A 72 18.13 -27.54 0.83
CA GLU A 72 16.67 -27.54 1.00
C GLU A 72 16.13 -26.17 1.42
N TYR A 73 16.84 -25.45 2.30
CA TYR A 73 16.48 -24.10 2.71
C TYR A 73 16.51 -23.10 1.53
N ILE A 74 17.56 -23.15 0.71
CA ILE A 74 17.70 -22.33 -0.50
C ILE A 74 16.58 -22.65 -1.49
N ASN A 75 16.32 -23.94 -1.75
CA ASN A 75 15.23 -24.37 -2.63
C ASN A 75 13.86 -23.93 -2.12
N GLN A 76 13.60 -24.05 -0.81
CA GLN A 76 12.36 -23.57 -0.22
C GLN A 76 12.21 -22.05 -0.39
N SER A 77 13.27 -21.29 -0.12
CA SER A 77 13.29 -19.84 -0.26
C SER A 77 13.07 -19.42 -1.72
N TYR A 78 13.70 -20.09 -2.68
CA TYR A 78 13.46 -19.86 -4.11
C TYR A 78 11.99 -20.03 -4.49
N ASN A 79 11.39 -21.17 -4.14
CA ASN A 79 9.98 -21.43 -4.49
C ASN A 79 9.03 -20.42 -3.84
N LYS A 80 9.26 -20.05 -2.57
CA LYS A 80 8.45 -19.04 -1.88
C LYS A 80 8.63 -17.65 -2.48
N GLY A 81 9.85 -17.26 -2.80
CA GLY A 81 10.16 -15.95 -3.38
C GLY A 81 9.53 -15.74 -4.75
N LEU A 82 9.55 -16.78 -5.60
CA LEU A 82 8.85 -16.73 -6.90
C LEU A 82 7.33 -16.72 -6.74
N ALA A 83 6.77 -17.55 -5.87
CA ALA A 83 5.33 -17.54 -5.61
C ALA A 83 4.86 -16.17 -5.10
N ALA A 84 5.59 -15.58 -4.15
CA ALA A 84 5.30 -14.23 -3.65
C ALA A 84 5.40 -13.16 -4.76
N PHE A 85 6.37 -13.29 -5.67
CA PHE A 85 6.49 -12.40 -6.83
C PHE A 85 5.27 -12.48 -7.74
N GLU A 86 4.81 -13.69 -8.06
CA GLU A 86 3.61 -13.93 -8.87
C GLU A 86 2.34 -13.41 -8.19
N GLU A 87 2.27 -13.52 -6.86
CA GLU A 87 1.18 -13.01 -6.02
C GLU A 87 1.25 -11.50 -5.78
N LYS A 88 2.29 -10.82 -6.28
CA LYS A 88 2.58 -9.38 -6.10
C LYS A 88 2.87 -8.98 -4.65
N ASP A 89 3.24 -9.95 -3.81
CA ASP A 89 3.81 -9.69 -2.50
C ASP A 89 5.32 -9.46 -2.65
N PHE A 90 5.66 -8.28 -3.16
CA PHE A 90 7.05 -7.94 -3.48
C PHE A 90 7.95 -7.91 -2.24
N ASN A 91 7.44 -7.56 -1.06
CA ASN A 91 8.21 -7.57 0.18
C ASN A 91 8.64 -8.99 0.56
N SER A 92 7.69 -9.94 0.59
CA SER A 92 8.00 -11.36 0.84
C SER A 92 8.88 -11.96 -0.25
N SER A 93 8.70 -11.53 -1.51
CA SER A 93 9.56 -11.94 -2.62
C SER A 93 11.02 -11.49 -2.41
N VAL A 94 11.23 -10.21 -2.07
CA VAL A 94 12.55 -9.65 -1.78
C VAL A 94 13.21 -10.37 -0.61
N GLU A 95 12.47 -10.63 0.47
CA GLU A 95 12.99 -11.37 1.63
C GLU A 95 13.53 -12.74 1.22
N HIS A 96 12.72 -13.53 0.54
CA HIS A 96 13.06 -14.90 0.19
C HIS A 96 14.10 -15.02 -0.93
N LEU A 97 14.02 -14.20 -1.98
CA LEU A 97 15.01 -14.22 -3.07
C LEU A 97 16.36 -13.67 -2.62
N SER A 98 16.40 -12.75 -1.64
CA SER A 98 17.68 -12.29 -1.06
C SER A 98 18.44 -13.42 -0.36
N VAL A 99 17.73 -14.38 0.24
CA VAL A 99 18.37 -15.60 0.79
C VAL A 99 19.02 -16.40 -0.33
N VAL A 100 18.33 -16.59 -1.46
CA VAL A 100 18.85 -17.40 -2.57
C VAL A 100 20.11 -16.78 -3.17
N VAL A 101 20.09 -15.48 -3.48
CA VAL A 101 21.25 -14.75 -4.04
C VAL A 101 22.42 -14.68 -3.06
N LYS A 102 22.18 -14.78 -1.75
CA LYS A 102 23.27 -14.84 -0.75
C LYS A 102 24.11 -16.11 -0.87
N TYR A 103 23.51 -17.22 -1.32
CA TYR A 103 24.15 -18.54 -1.36
C TYR A 103 24.29 -19.11 -2.78
N SER A 104 23.87 -18.36 -3.80
CA SER A 104 23.92 -18.76 -5.20
C SER A 104 24.40 -17.58 -6.06
N ASP A 105 25.26 -17.89 -7.04
CA ASP A 105 25.69 -16.93 -8.07
C ASP A 105 24.78 -16.96 -9.31
N ASP A 106 23.51 -17.36 -9.14
CA ASP A 106 22.53 -17.42 -10.23
C ASP A 106 22.09 -16.01 -10.65
N GLU A 107 22.57 -15.59 -11.82
CA GLU A 107 22.31 -14.27 -12.40
C GLU A 107 20.82 -14.03 -12.68
N GLU A 108 20.08 -15.07 -13.10
CA GLU A 108 18.63 -14.95 -13.38
C GLU A 108 17.86 -14.63 -12.10
N ILE A 109 18.22 -15.28 -10.99
CA ILE A 109 17.60 -15.01 -9.68
C ILE A 109 17.97 -13.61 -9.18
N ALA A 110 19.21 -13.18 -9.41
CA ALA A 110 19.64 -11.83 -9.05
C ALA A 110 18.85 -10.74 -9.83
N GLU A 111 18.55 -10.98 -11.11
CA GLU A 111 17.70 -10.10 -11.93
C GLU A 111 16.27 -10.04 -11.39
N VAL A 112 15.66 -11.19 -11.06
CA VAL A 112 14.30 -11.24 -10.48
C VAL A 112 14.26 -10.51 -9.14
N LEU A 113 15.28 -10.70 -8.27
CA LEU A 113 15.38 -9.96 -7.01
C LEU A 113 15.49 -8.44 -7.24
N ALA A 114 16.27 -8.00 -8.23
CA ALA A 114 16.39 -6.59 -8.56
C ALA A 114 15.05 -5.99 -9.01
N GLN A 115 14.29 -6.75 -9.82
CA GLN A 115 12.94 -6.37 -10.23
C GLN A 115 11.98 -6.31 -9.03
N ALA A 116 12.02 -7.31 -8.14
CA ALA A 116 11.19 -7.35 -6.94
C ALA A 116 11.45 -6.14 -6.03
N LYS A 117 12.71 -5.76 -5.82
CA LYS A 117 13.09 -4.56 -5.06
C LYS A 117 12.58 -3.26 -5.69
N TYR A 118 12.64 -3.17 -7.01
CA TYR A 118 12.10 -2.01 -7.71
C TYR A 118 10.58 -1.91 -7.51
N LEU A 119 9.85 -3.01 -7.70
CA LEU A 119 8.39 -3.05 -7.54
C LEU A 119 7.95 -2.87 -6.08
N GLU A 120 8.71 -3.38 -5.12
CA GLU A 120 8.49 -3.12 -3.69
C GLU A 120 8.58 -1.62 -3.40
N LYS A 121 9.63 -0.95 -3.90
CA LYS A 121 9.80 0.49 -3.71
C LYS A 121 8.70 1.30 -4.38
N GLU A 122 8.30 0.94 -5.59
CA GLU A 122 7.20 1.55 -6.32
C GLU A 122 5.87 1.37 -5.56
N GLN A 123 5.60 0.17 -5.03
CA GLN A 123 4.44 -0.14 -4.21
C GLN A 123 4.41 0.67 -2.89
N GLU A 124 5.55 0.83 -2.21
CA GLU A 124 5.66 1.68 -1.01
C GLU A 124 5.31 3.14 -1.33
N ASN A 125 5.91 3.69 -2.38
CA ASN A 125 5.66 5.08 -2.80
C ASN A 125 4.18 5.28 -3.18
N PHE A 126 3.62 4.32 -3.91
CA PHE A 126 2.21 4.31 -4.29
C PHE A 126 1.28 4.26 -3.06
N ASN A 127 1.57 3.40 -2.09
CA ASN A 127 0.78 3.26 -0.86
C ASN A 127 0.76 4.56 -0.05
N VAL A 128 1.92 5.21 0.10
CA VAL A 128 2.01 6.51 0.80
C VAL A 128 1.15 7.55 0.10
N TYR A 129 1.26 7.64 -1.23
CA TYR A 129 0.48 8.60 -2.00
C TYR A 129 -1.03 8.32 -1.94
N LEU A 130 -1.42 7.04 -1.97
CA LEU A 130 -2.83 6.63 -1.95
C LEU A 130 -3.54 7.06 -0.66
N ILE A 131 -2.83 7.07 0.48
CA ILE A 131 -3.33 7.60 1.76
C ILE A 131 -3.63 9.09 1.62
N THR A 132 -2.64 9.89 1.18
CA THR A 132 -2.82 11.34 0.98
C THR A 132 -3.94 11.62 -0.02
N PHE A 133 -3.99 10.89 -1.14
CA PHE A 133 -5.03 11.04 -2.15
C PHE A 133 -6.43 10.80 -1.58
N LYS A 134 -6.61 9.72 -0.80
CA LYS A 134 -7.88 9.39 -0.15
C LYS A 134 -8.29 10.46 0.86
N GLU A 135 -7.38 10.87 1.74
CA GLU A 135 -7.65 11.90 2.75
C GLU A 135 -8.13 13.20 2.11
N MET A 136 -7.44 13.67 1.06
CA MET A 136 -7.81 14.89 0.35
C MET A 136 -9.17 14.76 -0.35
N LEU A 137 -9.49 13.59 -0.94
CA LEU A 137 -10.81 13.33 -1.52
C LEU A 137 -11.92 13.31 -0.47
N ASP A 138 -11.70 12.65 0.67
CA ASP A 138 -12.68 12.56 1.75
C ASP A 138 -12.98 13.96 2.34
N GLU A 139 -11.94 14.76 2.62
CA GLU A 139 -12.09 16.15 3.08
C GLU A 139 -12.81 17.01 2.05
N SER A 140 -12.40 16.92 0.79
CA SER A 140 -13.04 17.59 -0.36
C SER A 140 -14.54 17.23 -0.44
N ASN A 141 -14.88 15.95 -0.32
CA ASN A 141 -16.25 15.44 -0.36
C ASN A 141 -17.09 15.93 0.84
N ILE A 142 -16.52 16.05 2.03
CA ILE A 142 -17.19 16.64 3.21
C ILE A 142 -17.58 18.09 2.93
N LEU A 143 -16.66 18.89 2.39
CA LEU A 143 -16.94 20.30 2.05
C LEU A 143 -18.00 20.43 0.97
N LEU A 144 -17.95 19.58 -0.06
CA LEU A 144 -18.95 19.56 -1.14
C LEU A 144 -20.34 19.14 -0.63
N LYS A 145 -20.44 18.12 0.23
CA LYS A 145 -21.71 17.72 0.88
C LYS A 145 -22.31 18.88 1.69
N ARG A 146 -21.47 19.57 2.47
CA ARG A 146 -21.90 20.75 3.24
C ARG A 146 -22.37 21.86 2.31
N PHE A 147 -21.64 22.14 1.23
CA PHE A 147 -22.01 23.13 0.23
C PHE A 147 -23.34 22.81 -0.45
N ASN A 148 -23.55 21.57 -0.91
CA ASN A 148 -24.79 21.14 -1.55
C ASN A 148 -26.00 21.31 -0.62
N ARG A 149 -25.86 20.93 0.66
CA ARG A 149 -26.90 21.18 1.66
C ARG A 149 -27.21 22.66 1.83
N LEU A 150 -26.19 23.52 1.89
CA LEU A 150 -26.41 24.98 1.98
C LEU A 150 -27.12 25.53 0.74
N LEU A 151 -26.84 24.99 -0.45
CA LEU A 151 -27.57 25.35 -1.68
C LEU A 151 -29.04 24.89 -1.61
N ASP A 152 -29.31 23.72 -1.03
CA ASP A 152 -30.67 23.21 -0.82
C ASP A 152 -31.44 24.10 0.17
N ASP A 153 -30.87 24.34 1.36
CA ASP A 153 -31.46 25.20 2.39
C ASP A 153 -31.72 26.63 1.86
N LEU A 154 -30.82 27.14 1.00
CA LEU A 154 -31.00 28.43 0.36
C LEU A 154 -32.11 28.40 -0.71
N ALA A 155 -32.26 27.30 -1.44
CA ALA A 155 -33.29 27.13 -2.46
C ALA A 155 -34.69 27.00 -1.85
N THR A 156 -34.83 26.31 -0.73
CA THR A 156 -36.08 26.17 0.03
C THR A 156 -36.44 27.43 0.83
N GLY A 157 -35.46 28.33 1.03
CA GLY A 157 -35.63 29.54 1.82
C GLY A 157 -35.45 29.33 3.33
N ASP A 158 -34.94 28.16 3.74
CA ASP A 158 -34.61 27.84 5.13
C ASP A 158 -33.47 28.71 5.67
N ILE A 159 -32.58 29.18 4.79
CA ILE A 159 -31.54 30.17 5.12
C ILE A 159 -31.59 31.38 4.18
N SER A 160 -31.17 32.54 4.70
CA SER A 160 -31.01 33.76 3.90
C SER A 160 -29.70 33.75 3.11
N THR A 161 -29.61 34.58 2.08
CA THR A 161 -28.36 34.78 1.31
C THR A 161 -27.20 35.24 2.20
N ASP A 162 -27.46 36.08 3.21
CA ASP A 162 -26.42 36.53 4.14
C ASP A 162 -25.90 35.39 5.03
N LEU A 163 -26.81 34.50 5.49
CA LEU A 163 -26.42 33.34 6.28
C LEU A 163 -25.69 32.29 5.43
N PHE A 164 -26.13 32.07 4.19
CA PHE A 164 -25.41 31.25 3.22
C PHE A 164 -23.98 31.75 3.03
N ALA A 165 -23.80 33.04 2.70
CA ALA A 165 -22.48 33.63 2.48
C ALA A 165 -21.58 33.49 3.71
N LYS A 166 -22.13 33.66 4.92
CA LYS A 166 -21.38 33.43 6.17
C LYS A 166 -20.88 32.00 6.30
N HIS A 167 -21.70 31.00 5.98
CA HIS A 167 -21.28 29.61 6.02
C HIS A 167 -20.26 29.25 4.94
N ILE A 168 -20.37 29.83 3.74
CA ILE A 168 -19.35 29.68 2.70
C ILE A 168 -17.99 30.26 3.16
N GLN A 169 -18.00 31.41 3.82
CA GLN A 169 -16.78 32.01 4.40
C GLN A 169 -16.11 31.10 5.45
N GLU A 170 -16.85 30.20 6.09
CA GLU A 170 -16.28 29.18 7.01
C GLU A 170 -15.70 27.97 6.25
N ILE A 171 -16.16 27.68 5.04
CA ILE A 171 -15.69 26.58 4.18
C ILE A 171 -14.39 26.95 3.47
N ILE A 172 -14.25 28.20 3.00
CA ILE A 172 -13.10 28.66 2.22
C ILE A 172 -11.75 28.40 2.92
N PRO A 173 -11.56 28.71 4.22
CA PRO A 173 -10.31 28.39 4.91
C PRO A 173 -9.98 26.89 4.95
N GLN A 174 -10.99 26.03 5.08
CA GLN A 174 -10.79 24.57 5.07
C GLN A 174 -10.37 24.10 3.69
N SER A 175 -11.01 24.63 2.63
CA SER A 175 -10.60 24.34 1.26
C SER A 175 -9.17 24.81 0.96
N ASN A 176 -8.74 25.97 1.49
CA ASN A 176 -7.34 26.41 1.41
C ASN A 176 -6.36 25.47 2.13
N MET A 177 -6.77 24.85 3.24
CA MET A 177 -5.92 23.87 3.93
C MET A 177 -5.67 22.63 3.06
N ILE A 178 -6.69 22.15 2.34
CA ILE A 178 -6.56 21.02 1.39
C ILE A 178 -5.57 21.40 0.27
N ILE A 179 -5.71 22.58 -0.34
CA ILE A 179 -4.80 23.06 -1.39
C ILE A 179 -3.37 23.12 -0.87
N ASN A 180 -3.15 23.76 0.28
CA ASN A 180 -1.82 23.91 0.87
C ASN A 180 -1.20 22.54 1.20
N SER A 181 -2.00 21.57 1.64
CA SER A 181 -1.55 20.21 1.89
C SER A 181 -1.06 19.54 0.60
N LEU A 182 -1.86 19.60 -0.48
CA LEU A 182 -1.49 19.06 -1.80
C LEU A 182 -0.23 19.75 -2.35
N ASP A 183 -0.13 21.07 -2.25
CA ASP A 183 1.04 21.81 -2.70
C ASP A 183 2.30 21.48 -1.89
N HIS A 184 2.17 21.20 -0.59
CA HIS A 184 3.30 20.77 0.22
C HIS A 184 3.85 19.41 -0.24
N HIS A 185 2.95 18.48 -0.56
CA HIS A 185 3.31 17.13 -0.98
C HIS A 185 3.89 17.04 -2.40
N VAL A 186 3.77 18.07 -3.24
CA VAL A 186 4.23 18.01 -4.65
C VAL A 186 5.71 17.64 -4.81
N TYR A 187 6.54 17.97 -3.82
CA TYR A 187 7.98 17.72 -3.85
C TYR A 187 8.37 16.31 -3.39
N ASP A 188 7.47 15.64 -2.66
CA ASP A 188 7.67 14.31 -2.10
C ASP A 188 6.99 13.21 -2.94
N VAL A 189 6.18 13.62 -3.93
CA VAL A 189 5.48 12.72 -4.84
C VAL A 189 6.46 12.08 -5.82
N ASP A 190 6.37 10.76 -5.95
CA ASP A 190 7.10 10.00 -6.97
C ASP A 190 6.88 10.63 -8.36
N PRO A 191 7.92 10.86 -9.17
CA PRO A 191 7.79 11.44 -10.51
C PRO A 191 6.73 10.78 -11.39
N GLU A 192 6.48 9.48 -11.20
CA GLU A 192 5.48 8.73 -11.96
C GLU A 192 4.04 9.06 -11.55
N LEU A 193 3.84 9.51 -10.32
CA LEU A 193 2.55 9.94 -9.76
C LEU A 193 2.28 11.44 -9.93
N LEU A 194 3.29 12.21 -10.37
CA LEU A 194 3.19 13.67 -10.48
C LEU A 194 2.04 14.14 -11.39
N ALA A 195 1.73 13.38 -12.44
CA ALA A 195 0.62 13.71 -13.33
C ALA A 195 -0.74 13.64 -12.59
N LEU A 196 -1.00 12.54 -11.88
CA LEU A 196 -2.21 12.36 -11.07
C LEU A 196 -2.29 13.42 -9.96
N HIS A 197 -1.15 13.78 -9.36
CA HIS A 197 -1.10 14.82 -8.33
C HIS A 197 -1.51 16.19 -8.83
N LYS A 198 -1.01 16.60 -10.01
CA LYS A 198 -1.40 17.87 -10.65
C LYS A 198 -2.89 17.91 -10.99
N GLU A 199 -3.43 16.79 -11.43
CA GLU A 199 -4.86 16.66 -11.70
C GLU A 199 -5.70 16.78 -10.43
N MET A 200 -5.21 16.25 -9.31
CA MET A 200 -5.85 16.41 -7.99
C MET A 200 -5.81 17.87 -7.52
N ILE A 201 -4.66 18.56 -7.68
CA ILE A 201 -4.56 20.01 -7.39
C ILE A 201 -5.59 20.78 -8.23
N SER A 202 -5.68 20.49 -9.53
CA SER A 202 -6.67 21.15 -10.41
C SER A 202 -8.10 20.92 -9.95
N LEU A 203 -8.43 19.70 -9.53
CA LEU A 203 -9.76 19.36 -9.01
C LEU A 203 -10.09 20.17 -7.75
N ILE A 204 -9.18 20.22 -6.79
CA ILE A 204 -9.40 20.96 -5.54
C ILE A 204 -9.46 22.48 -5.79
N ASN A 205 -8.67 23.02 -6.72
CA ASN A 205 -8.75 24.42 -7.12
C ASN A 205 -10.11 24.76 -7.74
N ASN A 206 -10.64 23.92 -8.63
CA ASN A 206 -11.97 24.12 -9.20
C ASN A 206 -13.07 24.13 -8.12
N GLN A 207 -12.96 23.22 -7.13
CA GLN A 207 -13.84 23.24 -5.96
C GLN A 207 -13.70 24.51 -5.13
N HIS A 208 -12.48 25.01 -4.94
CA HIS A 208 -12.25 26.25 -4.22
C HIS A 208 -12.88 27.45 -4.93
N GLU A 209 -12.71 27.53 -6.25
CA GLU A 209 -13.31 28.57 -7.08
C GLU A 209 -14.84 28.52 -7.01
N LEU A 210 -15.45 27.32 -7.02
CA LEU A 210 -16.89 27.15 -6.79
C LEU A 210 -17.34 27.83 -5.49
N PHE A 211 -16.60 27.63 -4.40
CA PHE A 211 -16.93 28.25 -3.11
C PHE A 211 -16.78 29.78 -3.15
N ILE A 212 -15.72 30.30 -3.77
CA ILE A 212 -15.53 31.76 -3.91
C ILE A 212 -16.67 32.37 -4.73
N ILE A 213 -16.98 31.83 -5.90
CA ILE A 213 -18.02 32.33 -6.81
C ILE A 213 -19.39 32.34 -6.11
N SER A 214 -19.65 31.38 -5.23
CA SER A 214 -20.91 31.31 -4.49
C SER A 214 -21.14 32.50 -3.53
N LEU A 215 -20.10 33.27 -3.19
CA LEU A 215 -20.26 34.51 -2.40
C LEU A 215 -21.02 35.61 -3.17
N ASP A 216 -21.06 35.55 -4.51
CA ASP A 216 -21.73 36.53 -5.37
C ASP A 216 -23.27 36.31 -5.48
N MET A 217 -23.83 35.43 -4.64
CA MET A 217 -25.26 35.10 -4.57
C MET A 217 -26.18 36.28 -4.19
N LYS A 218 -25.61 37.46 -3.87
CA LYS A 218 -26.36 38.71 -3.64
C LYS A 218 -26.76 39.43 -4.94
N SER A 219 -26.37 38.93 -6.11
CA SER A 219 -26.71 39.54 -7.40
C SER A 219 -28.18 39.38 -7.78
N ASP A 220 -28.68 40.27 -8.64
CA ASP A 220 -30.04 40.23 -9.20
C ASP A 220 -30.33 38.95 -10.01
N ASN A 221 -29.30 38.15 -10.31
CA ASN A 221 -29.36 36.92 -11.10
C ASN A 221 -29.29 35.63 -10.27
N ARG A 222 -29.70 35.66 -9.00
CA ARG A 222 -29.62 34.53 -8.05
C ARG A 222 -30.06 33.18 -8.62
N ALA A 223 -31.16 33.11 -9.36
CA ALA A 223 -31.67 31.86 -9.92
C ALA A 223 -30.73 31.25 -10.96
N THR A 224 -30.14 32.08 -11.83
CA THR A 224 -29.15 31.67 -12.83
C THR A 224 -27.89 31.16 -12.14
N LEU A 225 -27.36 31.94 -11.20
CA LEU A 225 -26.14 31.57 -10.46
C LEU A 225 -26.34 30.27 -9.68
N MET A 226 -27.48 30.07 -9.03
CA MET A 226 -27.78 28.81 -8.32
C MET A 226 -27.75 27.58 -9.24
N ARG A 227 -28.25 27.72 -10.48
CA ARG A 227 -28.22 26.64 -11.48
C ARG A 227 -26.79 26.35 -11.94
N GLU A 228 -25.98 27.38 -12.12
CA GLU A 228 -24.56 27.25 -12.47
C GLU A 228 -23.77 26.57 -11.34
N LEU A 229 -23.93 27.01 -10.10
CA LEU A 229 -23.28 26.41 -8.93
C LEU A 229 -23.63 24.93 -8.76
N ARG A 230 -24.90 24.53 -8.97
CA ARG A 230 -25.30 23.12 -8.94
C ARG A 230 -24.67 22.31 -10.07
N ARG A 231 -24.57 22.88 -11.27
CA ARG A 231 -23.90 22.23 -12.42
C ARG A 231 -22.42 22.00 -12.14
N GLU A 232 -21.73 23.03 -11.67
CA GLU A 232 -20.30 22.95 -11.33
C GLU A 232 -20.05 21.96 -10.19
N TYR A 233 -20.90 21.95 -9.17
CA TYR A 233 -20.86 20.93 -8.11
C TYR A 233 -20.93 19.51 -8.68
N VAL A 234 -21.88 19.22 -9.59
CA VAL A 234 -21.99 17.89 -10.23
C VAL A 234 -20.74 17.58 -11.05
N ALA A 235 -20.22 18.56 -11.79
CA ALA A 235 -19.02 18.38 -12.60
C ALA A 235 -17.80 18.01 -11.71
N ILE A 236 -17.63 18.68 -10.58
CA ILE A 236 -16.57 18.37 -9.60
C ILE A 236 -16.74 16.97 -9.02
N LYS A 237 -17.96 16.56 -8.66
CA LYS A 237 -18.24 15.20 -8.14
C LYS A 237 -17.92 14.13 -9.18
N GLN A 238 -18.30 14.35 -10.45
CA GLN A 238 -17.94 13.46 -11.55
C GLN A 238 -16.42 13.37 -11.72
N GLU A 239 -15.73 14.50 -11.56
CA GLU A 239 -14.28 14.52 -11.68
C GLU A 239 -13.59 13.80 -10.51
N GLN A 240 -14.09 13.90 -9.28
CA GLN A 240 -13.62 13.06 -8.16
C GLN A 240 -13.72 11.57 -8.50
N ALA A 241 -14.86 11.13 -9.04
CA ALA A 241 -15.05 9.74 -9.48
C ALA A 241 -14.06 9.35 -10.58
N ASN A 242 -13.84 10.24 -11.56
CA ASN A 242 -12.87 10.03 -12.64
C ASN A 242 -11.44 9.87 -12.09
N ARG A 243 -11.05 10.64 -11.06
CA ARG A 243 -9.72 10.52 -10.43
C ARG A 243 -9.55 9.21 -9.67
N ILE A 244 -10.59 8.72 -8.99
CA ILE A 244 -10.56 7.39 -8.37
C ILE A 244 -10.34 6.30 -9.44
N VAL A 245 -11.02 6.40 -10.58
CA VAL A 245 -10.84 5.45 -11.69
C VAL A 245 -9.43 5.57 -12.29
N ALA A 246 -8.92 6.78 -12.50
CA ALA A 246 -7.55 6.99 -13.00
C ALA A 246 -6.50 6.37 -12.08
N MET A 247 -6.66 6.51 -10.75
CA MET A 247 -5.79 5.89 -9.75
C MET A 247 -5.80 4.36 -9.84
N LYS A 248 -6.99 3.75 -10.01
CA LYS A 248 -7.15 2.30 -10.19
C LYS A 248 -6.48 1.80 -11.47
N ILE A 249 -6.62 2.55 -12.57
CA ILE A 249 -5.99 2.23 -13.85
C ILE A 249 -4.47 2.29 -13.70
N PHE A 250 -3.93 3.35 -13.09
CA PHE A 250 -2.50 3.49 -12.81
C PHE A 250 -1.95 2.28 -12.03
N ALA A 251 -2.63 1.89 -10.93
CA ALA A 251 -2.23 0.71 -10.16
C ALA A 251 -2.24 -0.57 -11.01
N GLY A 252 -3.28 -0.76 -11.84
CA GLY A 252 -3.39 -1.91 -12.72
C GLY A 252 -2.29 -2.00 -13.77
N GLU A 253 -1.97 -0.89 -14.44
CA GLU A 253 -0.91 -0.80 -15.45
C GLU A 253 0.48 -1.06 -14.87
N ARG A 254 0.70 -0.66 -13.61
CA ARG A 254 1.95 -0.87 -12.87
C ARG A 254 1.99 -2.18 -12.09
N THR A 255 0.97 -3.02 -12.22
CA THR A 255 0.87 -4.29 -11.48
C THR A 255 0.82 -4.10 -9.95
N LEU A 256 0.55 -2.90 -9.47
CA LEU A 256 0.48 -2.57 -8.04
C LEU A 256 -0.84 -3.02 -7.42
N THR A 257 -0.82 -3.19 -6.11
CA THR A 257 -1.99 -3.49 -5.28
C THR A 257 -2.52 -2.21 -4.63
N MET A 258 -3.83 -2.11 -4.46
CA MET A 258 -4.45 -1.02 -3.70
C MET A 258 -4.67 -1.47 -2.26
N ASN A 259 -3.97 -0.84 -1.31
CA ASN A 259 -4.12 -1.11 0.11
C ASN A 259 -5.15 -0.20 0.82
N VAL A 260 -5.75 0.73 0.08
CA VAL A 260 -6.80 1.64 0.56
C VAL A 260 -8.10 1.38 -0.20
N ASP A 261 -9.20 1.31 0.54
CA ASP A 261 -10.55 1.18 -0.05
C ASP A 261 -11.02 2.54 -0.61
N LEU A 262 -10.95 2.69 -1.94
CA LEU A 262 -11.53 3.81 -2.67
C LEU A 262 -12.98 3.55 -3.12
N ASP A 263 -13.50 2.32 -2.98
CA ASP A 263 -14.88 2.00 -3.37
C ASP A 263 -15.89 2.58 -2.38
N GLU A 264 -15.53 2.69 -1.10
CA GLU A 264 -16.31 3.47 -0.12
C GLU A 264 -16.42 4.93 -0.55
N THR A 265 -15.30 5.62 -0.78
CA THR A 265 -15.28 7.02 -1.22
C THR A 265 -16.05 7.22 -2.53
N LEU A 266 -15.92 6.30 -3.49
CA LEU A 266 -16.65 6.36 -4.76
C LEU A 266 -18.17 6.24 -4.57
N ARG A 267 -18.63 5.26 -3.77
CA ARG A 267 -20.07 5.12 -3.46
C ARG A 267 -20.62 6.36 -2.78
N ASP A 268 -19.83 6.96 -1.90
CA ASP A 268 -20.17 8.20 -1.21
C ASP A 268 -20.27 9.42 -2.15
N ILE A 269 -19.45 9.44 -3.20
CA ILE A 269 -19.50 10.45 -4.25
C ILE A 269 -20.78 10.27 -5.09
N GLU A 270 -21.08 9.03 -5.49
CA GLU A 270 -22.22 8.69 -6.35
C GLU A 270 -23.59 8.80 -5.66
N ALA A 271 -23.65 8.60 -4.34
CA ALA A 271 -24.87 8.68 -3.56
C ALA A 271 -25.38 10.12 -3.35
N ASP A 272 -24.47 11.10 -3.40
CA ASP A 272 -24.74 12.51 -3.13
C ASP A 272 -25.21 13.21 -4.41
N LYS A 273 -26.49 13.01 -4.75
CA LYS A 273 -27.13 13.66 -5.89
C LYS A 273 -27.71 15.01 -5.47
N PRO A 274 -27.52 16.10 -6.26
CA PRO A 274 -28.20 17.36 -5.99
C PRO A 274 -29.71 17.16 -6.06
N SER A 275 -30.45 17.86 -5.20
CA SER A 275 -31.90 17.96 -5.36
C SER A 275 -32.23 18.59 -6.72
N GLU A 276 -33.17 17.98 -7.45
CA GLU A 276 -33.70 18.55 -8.68
C GLU A 276 -34.40 19.86 -8.35
N LEU A 277 -34.02 20.96 -9.03
CA LEU A 277 -34.75 22.21 -8.90
C LEU A 277 -36.15 22.00 -9.49
N PRO A 278 -37.23 22.48 -8.81
CA PRO A 278 -38.55 22.53 -9.43
C PRO A 278 -38.46 23.35 -10.73
N GLU A 279 -38.97 22.79 -11.82
CA GLU A 279 -39.09 23.49 -13.11
C GLU A 279 -39.96 24.75 -13.03
#